data_AF-A0AAQ3K4J3-F1
#
_entry.id   AF-A0AAQ3K4J3-F1
#
_cell.length_a   1.000
_cell.length_b   1.000
_cell.length_c   1.000
_cell.angle_alpha   90.00
_cell.angle_beta   90.00
_cell.angle_gamma   90.00
#
_symmetry.space_group_name_H-M   'P 1'
#
loop_
_entity.id
_entity.type
_entity.pdbx_description
1 polymer ?
#
loop_
_entity_poly.entity_id
_entity_poly.type
_entity_poly.pdbx_seq_one_letter_code
_entity_poly.pdbx_strand_id
1 'polypeptide(L)'
;MCALPDSTLSADITEWQMISATLVGLQSVPGVVILYGSIVKKKWAVNSAFMALYAFVVVVICWVGWGYKMSFGHRLLPFWGKAGAALGQDFLIR
;
A
#
# COMPACT_ATOMS: atom_id res chain seq x y z
N MET A 1 -7.32 -28.29 -8.43
CA MET A 1 -7.04 -29.75 -8.48
C MET A 1 -5.67 -29.85 -9.14
N CYS A 2 -4.54 -30.12 -8.48
CA CYS A 2 -4.22 -31.01 -7.36
C CYS A 2 -3.52 -30.25 -6.21
N ALA A 3 -3.90 -30.56 -4.97
CA ALA A 3 -3.25 -30.02 -3.77
C ALA A 3 -2.29 -31.08 -3.19
N LEU A 4 -0.99 -30.81 -3.25
CA LEU A 4 0.03 -31.43 -2.38
C LEU A 4 0.61 -30.33 -1.46
N PRO A 5 1.06 -30.69 -0.25
CA PRO A 5 1.40 -29.72 0.78
C PRO A 5 2.79 -29.10 0.54
N ASP A 6 2.84 -27.95 -0.12
CA ASP A 6 4.00 -27.05 -0.06
C ASP A 6 3.67 -25.88 0.86
N SER A 7 3.91 -26.09 2.15
CA SER A 7 3.66 -25.14 3.24
C SER A 7 4.60 -23.93 3.26
N THR A 8 5.09 -23.41 2.11
CA THR A 8 5.92 -22.19 2.15
C THR A 8 5.72 -21.13 1.06
N LEU A 9 5.24 -21.39 -0.16
CA LEU A 9 4.88 -20.35 -1.15
C LEU A 9 4.38 -21.04 -2.44
N SER A 10 3.08 -21.27 -2.57
CA SER A 10 2.54 -21.79 -3.83
C SER A 10 2.50 -20.66 -4.88
N ALA A 11 2.93 -20.96 -6.10
CA ALA A 11 3.12 -19.97 -7.17
C ALA A 11 1.81 -19.25 -7.51
N ASP A 12 0.71 -20.00 -7.53
CA ASP A 12 -0.65 -19.52 -7.78
C ASP A 12 -1.13 -18.48 -6.76
N ILE A 13 -0.85 -18.68 -5.47
CA ILE A 13 -1.21 -17.73 -4.42
C ILE A 13 -0.38 -16.44 -4.57
N THR A 14 0.91 -16.57 -4.89
CA THR A 14 1.81 -15.42 -5.07
C THR A 14 1.41 -14.58 -6.28
N GLU A 15 1.11 -15.24 -7.40
CA GLU A 15 0.62 -14.62 -8.63
C GLU A 15 -0.67 -13.84 -8.38
N TRP A 16 -1.64 -14.47 -7.69
CA TRP A 16 -2.90 -13.83 -7.35
C TRP A 16 -2.73 -12.60 -6.43
N GLN A 17 -1.86 -12.67 -5.43
CA GLN A 17 -1.60 -11.56 -4.52
C GLN A 17 -0.96 -10.37 -5.25
N MET A 18 -0.03 -10.63 -6.18
CA MET A 18 0.63 -9.59 -6.98
C MET A 18 -0.34 -8.91 -7.96
N ILE A 19 -1.22 -9.69 -8.61
CA ILE A 19 -2.29 -9.15 -9.47
C ILE A 19 -3.24 -8.29 -8.64
N SER A 20 -3.66 -8.79 -7.46
CA SER A 20 -4.54 -8.05 -6.55
C SER A 20 -3.91 -6.73 -6.08
N ALA A 21 -2.64 -6.74 -5.68
CA ALA A 21 -1.89 -5.55 -5.30
C ALA A 21 -1.80 -4.53 -6.45
N THR A 22 -1.59 -5.00 -7.68
CA THR A 22 -1.55 -4.15 -8.88
C THR A 22 -2.91 -3.50 -9.17
N LEU A 23 -4.00 -4.26 -9.02
CA LEU A 23 -5.37 -3.74 -9.20
C LEU A 23 -5.70 -2.64 -8.19
N VAL A 24 -5.31 -2.81 -6.92
CA VAL A 24 -5.52 -1.78 -5.87
C VAL A 24 -4.64 -0.55 -6.13
N GLY A 25 -3.40 -0.73 -6.59
CA GLY A 25 -2.53 0.37 -7.02
C GLY A 25 -3.16 1.18 -8.16
N LEU A 26 -3.78 0.51 -9.13
CA LEU A 26 -4.49 1.15 -10.23
C LEU A 26 -5.77 1.87 -9.77
N GLN A 27 -6.48 1.41 -8.75
CA GLN A 27 -7.64 2.16 -8.22
C GLN A 27 -7.23 3.48 -7.57
N SER A 28 -6.05 3.52 -6.96
CA SER A 28 -5.58 4.66 -6.19
C SER A 28 -5.08 5.81 -7.08
N VAL A 29 -4.32 5.50 -8.13
CA VAL A 29 -3.67 6.54 -8.97
C VAL A 29 -4.63 7.09 -10.03
N PRO A 30 -5.06 6.34 -11.06
CA PRO A 30 -6.00 6.87 -12.04
C PRO A 30 -7.42 7.01 -11.48
N GLY A 31 -7.89 6.16 -10.56
CA GLY A 31 -9.26 6.27 -10.04
C GLY A 31 -9.52 7.58 -9.29
N VAL A 32 -8.62 7.96 -8.37
CA VAL A 32 -8.77 9.21 -7.59
C VAL A 32 -8.47 10.43 -8.46
N VAL A 33 -7.44 10.39 -9.32
CA VAL A 33 -7.06 11.52 -10.19
C VAL A 33 -8.15 11.80 -11.24
N ILE A 34 -8.75 10.77 -11.83
CA ILE A 34 -9.82 10.94 -12.82
C ILE A 34 -11.10 11.43 -12.16
N LEU A 35 -11.50 10.90 -10.99
CA LEU A 35 -12.70 11.37 -10.29
C LEU A 35 -12.54 12.81 -9.78
N TYR A 36 -11.43 13.14 -9.11
CA TYR A 36 -11.19 14.50 -8.64
C TYR A 36 -10.92 15.48 -9.77
N GLY A 37 -10.32 15.04 -10.89
CA GLY A 37 -10.05 15.86 -12.07
C GLY A 37 -11.26 16.09 -12.99
N SER A 38 -12.21 15.15 -13.03
CA SER A 38 -13.42 15.24 -13.88
C SER A 38 -14.57 16.04 -13.25
N ILE A 39 -14.66 16.08 -11.91
CA ILE A 39 -15.70 16.83 -11.18
C ILE A 39 -15.36 18.34 -11.07
N VAL A 40 -14.08 18.72 -11.15
CA VAL A 40 -13.64 20.12 -11.07
C VAL A 40 -13.63 20.83 -12.43
N LYS A 41 -13.91 22.14 -12.42
CA LYS A 41 -13.84 22.98 -13.62
C LYS A 41 -12.43 22.91 -14.26
N LYS A 42 -12.34 22.81 -15.59
CA LYS A 42 -11.09 22.69 -16.38
C LYS A 42 -9.94 23.62 -15.92
N LYS A 43 -10.24 24.82 -15.44
CA LYS A 43 -9.22 25.79 -14.95
C LYS A 43 -8.50 25.37 -13.66
N TRP A 44 -9.03 24.42 -12.90
CA TRP A 44 -8.49 23.94 -11.62
C TRP A 44 -8.14 22.45 -11.61
N ALA A 45 -8.48 21.72 -12.67
CA ALA A 45 -8.31 20.27 -12.75
C ALA A 45 -6.86 19.81 -12.55
N VAL A 46 -5.90 20.58 -13.06
CA VAL A 46 -4.48 20.28 -12.94
C VAL A 46 -3.99 20.40 -11.50
N ASN A 47 -4.44 21.43 -10.75
CA ASN A 47 -4.05 21.63 -9.36
C ASN A 47 -4.57 20.50 -8.45
N SER A 48 -5.83 20.11 -8.63
CA SER A 48 -6.43 18.99 -7.89
C SER A 48 -5.80 17.64 -8.27
N ALA A 49 -5.44 17.44 -9.54
CA ALA A 49 -4.74 16.24 -10.00
C ALA A 49 -3.35 16.10 -9.35
N PHE A 50 -2.58 17.19 -9.25
CA PHE A 50 -1.27 17.17 -8.57
C PHE A 50 -1.38 16.92 -7.06
N MET A 51 -2.41 17.45 -6.38
CA MET A 51 -2.66 17.12 -4.98
C MET A 51 -2.93 15.62 -4.77
N ALA A 52 -3.71 15.00 -5.64
CA ALA A 52 -4.00 13.56 -5.55
C ALA A 52 -2.75 12.70 -5.80
N LEU A 53 -1.91 13.07 -6.78
CA LEU A 53 -0.63 12.39 -7.04
C LEU A 53 0.35 12.54 -5.88
N TYR A 54 0.50 13.75 -5.34
CA TYR A 54 1.38 14.01 -4.20
C TYR A 54 0.93 13.24 -2.96
N ALA A 55 -0.38 13.23 -2.67
CA ALA A 55 -0.93 12.46 -1.55
C ALA A 55 -0.62 10.96 -1.68
N PHE A 56 -0.74 10.38 -2.88
CA PHE A 56 -0.43 8.97 -3.08
C PHE A 56 1.05 8.64 -2.80
N VAL A 57 1.98 9.47 -3.28
CA VAL A 57 3.42 9.28 -3.05
C VAL A 57 3.77 9.35 -1.55
N VAL A 58 3.23 10.35 -0.83
CA VAL A 58 3.48 10.51 0.61
C VAL A 58 2.92 9.34 1.41
N VAL A 59 1.73 8.84 1.06
CA VAL A 59 1.11 7.69 1.74
C VAL A 59 1.96 6.42 1.57
N VAL A 60 2.46 6.15 0.36
CA VAL A 60 3.33 4.98 0.11
C VAL A 60 4.65 5.09 0.88
N ILE A 61 5.27 6.27 0.90
CA ILE A 61 6.51 6.50 1.67
C ILE A 61 6.27 6.33 3.18
N CYS A 62 5.18 6.88 3.72
CA CYS A 62 4.81 6.67 5.12
C CYS A 62 4.53 5.20 5.44
N TRP A 63 3.88 4.49 4.52
CA TRP A 63 3.57 3.07 4.66
C TRP A 63 4.84 2.21 4.76
N VAL A 64 5.78 2.40 3.82
CA VAL A 64 7.05 1.67 3.79
C VAL A 64 7.97 2.12 4.92
N GLY A 65 7.94 3.40 5.31
CA GLY A 65 8.80 3.92 6.37
C GLY A 65 8.47 3.32 7.73
N TRP A 66 7.21 3.41 8.17
CA TRP A 66 6.81 3.11 9.55
C TRP A 66 5.41 2.48 9.66
N GLY A 67 4.50 2.75 8.70
CA GLY A 67 3.13 2.24 8.70
C GLY A 67 3.03 0.72 8.72
N TYR A 68 3.92 0.02 8.01
CA TYR A 68 3.96 -1.44 7.98
C TYR A 68 4.23 -2.03 9.38
N LYS A 69 5.22 -1.48 10.09
CA LYS A 69 5.59 -1.95 11.44
C LYS A 69 4.56 -1.59 12.51
N MET A 70 3.84 -0.48 12.37
CA MET A 70 2.77 -0.16 13.30
C MET A 70 1.54 -1.04 13.12
N SER A 71 1.23 -1.42 11.88
CA SER A 71 0.05 -2.23 11.55
C SER A 71 0.24 -3.72 11.88
N PHE A 72 1.43 -4.26 11.59
CA PHE A 72 1.71 -5.70 11.72
C PHE A 72 2.82 -6.04 12.73
N GLY A 73 3.46 -5.04 13.35
CA GLY A 73 4.53 -5.26 14.32
C GLY A 73 4.06 -5.37 15.77
N HIS A 74 5.04 -5.33 16.69
CA HIS A 74 4.80 -5.57 18.12
C HIS A 74 3.93 -4.46 18.75
N ARG A 75 2.82 -4.86 19.37
CA ARG A 75 1.89 -3.93 20.04
C ARG A 75 2.55 -3.29 21.26
N LEU A 76 2.56 -1.96 21.31
CA LEU A 76 2.84 -1.20 22.54
C LEU A 76 1.56 -0.88 23.30
N LEU A 77 0.47 -0.64 22.57
CA LEU A 77 -0.88 -0.40 23.07
C LEU A 77 -1.86 -1.29 22.28
N PRO A 78 -3.06 -1.60 22.81
CA PRO A 78 -4.02 -2.50 22.16
C PRO A 78 -4.39 -2.09 20.72
N PHE A 79 -4.31 -0.80 20.39
CA PHE A 79 -4.59 -0.23 19.06
C PHE A 79 -3.36 0.31 18.32
N TRP A 80 -2.15 0.25 18.90
CA TRP A 80 -0.97 0.94 18.35
C TRP A 80 0.34 0.13 18.50
N GLY A 81 1.00 -0.17 17.38
CA GLY A 81 2.27 -0.91 17.32
C GLY A 81 3.50 0.02 17.33
N LYS A 82 4.65 -0.44 17.86
CA LYS A 82 5.88 0.37 17.99
C LYS A 82 6.29 1.02 16.67
N ALA A 83 6.21 2.35 16.57
CA ALA A 83 6.81 3.06 15.45
C ALA A 83 8.32 2.79 15.45
N GLY A 84 8.78 2.23 14.35
CA GLY A 84 10.17 2.05 14.03
C GLY A 84 10.29 1.90 12.53
N ALA A 85 11.46 2.20 11.97
CA ALA A 85 11.70 2.04 10.54
C ALA A 85 11.44 0.58 10.12
N ALA A 86 10.64 0.35 9.08
CA ALA A 86 10.40 -0.98 8.51
C ALA A 86 11.69 -1.64 7.98
N LEU A 87 12.68 -0.81 7.66
CA LEU A 87 14.02 -1.18 7.20
C LEU A 87 15.00 -1.61 8.30
N GLY A 88 14.59 -1.66 9.58
CA GLY A 88 15.46 -2.13 10.65
C GLY A 88 15.76 -3.63 10.53
N GLN A 89 17.05 -3.99 10.47
CA GLN A 89 17.53 -5.39 10.36
C GLN A 89 16.93 -6.31 11.44
N ASP A 90 16.64 -5.80 12.65
CA ASP A 90 15.95 -6.54 13.72
C ASP A 90 14.51 -6.99 13.39
N PHE A 91 13.82 -6.34 12.44
CA PHE A 91 12.47 -6.73 12.02
C PHE A 91 12.48 -7.72 10.84
N LEU A 92 13.56 -7.75 10.07
CA LEU A 92 13.68 -8.55 8.85
C LEU A 92 14.20 -9.98 9.12
N ILE A 93 14.87 -10.21 10.25
CA ILE A 93 15.54 -11.48 10.61
C ILE A 93 14.70 -12.34 11.59
N ARG A 94 13.46 -11.94 11.90
CA ARG A 94 12.56 -12.66 12.80
C ARG A 94 11.28 -13.10 12.11
#